data_AF-A0A5J4Q1A0-F1
#
_entry.id   AF-A0A5J4Q1A0-F1
#
_cell.length_a   1.000
_cell.length_b   1.000
_cell.length_c   1.000
_cell.angle_alpha   90.00
_cell.angle_beta   90.00
_cell.angle_gamma   90.00
#
_symmetry.space_group_name_H-M   'P 1'
#
loop_
_entity.id
_entity.type
_entity.pdbx_description
1 polymer ?
#
loop_
_entity_poly.entity_id
_entity_poly.type
_entity_poly.pdbx_seq_one_letter_code
_entity_poly.pdbx_strand_id
1 'polypeptide(L)'
;MKRSAFIKRLLLLGISGTSASSLLASSERTKEDKSVEKAEETGPFAFLTKPYLQFPLPNAMTVMWVTTRKCYSWVEYGENDVCSQHATNAINGLNQAYNRVHKIRLNELKPGTQYAYKVYSK
;
A
#
# COMPACT_ATOMS: atom_id res chain seq x y z
N MET A 1 -5.47 3.24 22.00
CA MET A 1 -6.68 4.01 22.41
C MET A 1 -7.54 4.25 21.18
N LYS A 2 -8.74 3.64 21.16
CA LYS A 2 -9.70 3.66 20.04
C LYS A 2 -10.78 4.72 20.36
N ARG A 3 -11.06 5.64 19.43
CA ARG A 3 -12.11 6.68 19.57
C ARG A 3 -13.35 6.27 18.77
N SER A 4 -14.18 5.40 19.33
CA SER A 4 -15.52 5.09 18.80
C SER A 4 -16.57 5.43 19.87
N ALA A 5 -16.94 6.70 19.96
CA ALA A 5 -17.99 7.14 20.87
C ALA A 5 -18.59 8.49 20.43
N PHE A 6 -19.11 8.56 19.21
CA PHE A 6 -19.91 9.71 18.77
C PHE A 6 -21.21 9.27 18.08
N ILE A 7 -21.90 8.32 18.70
CA ILE A 7 -23.31 8.07 18.38
C ILE A 7 -24.05 8.13 19.69
N LYS A 8 -24.79 9.22 19.90
CA LYS A 8 -26.06 9.32 20.64
C LYS A 8 -26.41 10.80 20.84
N ARG A 9 -27.47 11.24 20.17
CA ARG A 9 -28.57 12.11 20.65
C ARG A 9 -29.09 12.99 19.53
N LEU A 10 -30.22 12.59 18.92
CA LEU A 10 -31.39 13.46 18.85
C LEU A 10 -32.63 12.60 18.53
N LEU A 11 -33.44 12.34 19.55
CA LEU A 11 -34.83 11.88 19.43
C LEU A 11 -35.69 13.08 19.85
N LEU A 12 -36.62 13.52 19.00
CA LEU A 12 -37.84 14.20 19.45
C LEU A 12 -38.96 13.90 18.45
N LEU A 13 -40.04 13.28 18.96
CA LEU A 13 -41.28 12.94 18.27
C LEU A 13 -42.14 14.19 17.99
N GLY A 14 -42.92 14.17 16.92
CA GLY A 14 -44.06 15.06 16.69
C GLY A 14 -44.98 14.51 15.60
N ILE A 15 -46.28 14.46 15.89
CA ILE A 15 -47.34 13.66 15.26
C ILE A 15 -48.07 14.44 14.13
N SER A 16 -48.51 13.72 13.09
CA SER A 16 -49.47 14.00 12.00
C SER A 16 -49.91 15.45 11.67
N GLY A 17 -49.87 15.80 10.38
CA GLY A 17 -50.69 16.87 9.81
C GLY A 17 -50.27 17.27 8.40
N THR A 18 -51.17 17.11 7.43
CA THR A 18 -51.06 17.41 5.99
C THR A 18 -50.56 18.81 5.67
N SER A 19 -49.66 18.94 4.67
CA SER A 19 -49.80 19.79 3.47
C SER A 19 -48.45 20.03 2.80
N ALA A 20 -48.43 19.88 1.48
CA ALA A 20 -47.30 20.15 0.61
C ALA A 20 -46.81 21.60 0.70
N SER A 21 -45.50 21.80 0.59
CA SER A 21 -44.90 22.87 -0.23
C SER A 21 -43.39 22.67 -0.31
N SER A 22 -42.95 22.45 -1.53
CA SER A 22 -41.58 22.36 -2.00
C SER A 22 -40.73 23.55 -1.57
N LEU A 23 -39.57 23.27 -0.97
CA LEU A 23 -38.39 24.10 -1.19
C LEU A 23 -37.37 23.25 -1.96
N LEU A 24 -37.31 23.54 -3.26
CA LEU A 24 -36.23 23.17 -4.16
C LEU A 24 -34.92 23.75 -3.61
N ALA A 25 -34.25 23.01 -2.74
CA ALA A 25 -32.82 23.19 -2.55
C ALA A 25 -32.15 22.57 -3.78
N SER A 26 -31.94 23.41 -4.81
CA SER A 26 -31.02 23.13 -5.90
C SER A 26 -29.63 22.92 -5.30
N SER A 27 -29.35 21.68 -4.88
CA SER A 27 -27.97 21.23 -4.70
C SER A 27 -27.42 21.06 -6.10
N GLU A 28 -26.81 22.15 -6.59
CA GLU A 28 -25.80 22.07 -7.65
C GLU A 28 -24.77 21.06 -7.17
N ARG A 29 -24.94 19.81 -7.60
CA ARG A 29 -23.95 18.78 -7.42
C ARG A 29 -22.86 19.09 -8.44
N THR A 30 -21.95 19.98 -8.03
CA THR A 30 -20.71 20.28 -8.74
C THR A 30 -20.12 18.95 -9.18
N LYS A 31 -20.04 18.75 -10.51
CA LYS A 31 -19.28 17.66 -11.10
C LYS A 31 -17.85 17.79 -10.60
N GLU A 32 -17.49 17.03 -9.58
CA GLU A 32 -16.09 16.72 -9.30
C GLU A 32 -15.65 15.69 -10.35
N ASP A 33 -15.40 16.18 -11.57
CA ASP A 33 -14.58 15.48 -12.53
C ASP A 33 -13.12 15.59 -12.03
N LYS A 34 -12.78 14.77 -11.04
CA LYS A 34 -11.38 14.46 -10.75
C LYS A 34 -10.94 13.36 -11.71
N SER A 35 -10.82 13.71 -12.98
CA SER A 35 -9.85 13.08 -13.86
C SER A 35 -8.48 13.37 -13.26
N VAL A 36 -8.02 12.46 -12.40
CA VAL A 36 -6.61 12.39 -12.01
C VAL A 36 -5.86 12.09 -13.30
N GLU A 37 -5.36 13.15 -13.95
CA GLU A 37 -4.42 13.01 -15.05
C GLU A 37 -3.30 12.08 -14.57
N LYS A 38 -3.26 10.90 -15.18
CA LYS A 38 -2.22 9.91 -14.98
C LYS A 38 -0.95 10.56 -15.51
N ALA A 39 -0.17 11.18 -14.61
CA ALA A 39 1.17 11.65 -14.94
C ALA A 39 1.92 10.49 -15.58
N GLU A 40 2.11 10.55 -16.90
CA GLU A 40 2.80 9.49 -17.61
C GLU A 40 4.24 9.51 -17.11
N GLU A 41 4.65 8.41 -16.48
CA GLU A 41 6.03 8.21 -16.05
C GLU A 41 6.89 7.94 -17.31
N THR A 42 7.12 9.02 -18.06
CA THR A 42 7.84 9.09 -19.33
C THR A 42 9.33 9.17 -19.04
N GLY A 43 9.95 8.01 -18.90
CA GLY A 43 11.38 7.88 -18.65
C GLY A 43 11.82 6.42 -18.58
N PRO A 44 13.14 6.16 -18.64
CA PRO A 44 13.67 4.81 -18.52
C PRO A 44 13.30 4.20 -17.16
N PHE A 45 13.05 2.90 -17.15
CA PHE A 45 12.88 2.16 -15.91
C PHE A 45 14.23 1.98 -15.22
N ALA A 46 14.35 2.46 -13.99
CA ALA A 46 15.60 2.37 -13.24
C ALA A 46 15.37 2.29 -11.73
N PHE A 47 16.36 1.74 -11.04
CA PHE A 47 16.49 1.85 -9.58
C PHE A 47 17.06 3.23 -9.24
N LEU A 48 16.30 4.01 -8.47
CA LEU A 48 16.75 5.31 -7.95
C LEU A 48 17.70 5.17 -6.76
N THR A 49 17.65 4.02 -6.08
CA THR A 49 18.54 3.68 -4.98
C THR A 49 19.05 2.26 -5.19
N LYS A 50 20.30 2.00 -4.79
CA LYS A 50 20.74 0.61 -4.59
C LYS A 50 19.84 -0.05 -3.53
N PRO A 51 19.51 -1.35 -3.63
CA PRO A 51 18.84 -2.05 -2.55
C PRO A 51 19.60 -1.94 -1.23
N TYR A 52 18.88 -1.76 -0.12
CA TYR A 52 19.46 -1.62 1.20
C TYR A 52 18.62 -2.36 2.26
N LEU A 53 19.27 -2.71 3.37
CA LEU A 53 18.69 -3.49 4.45
C LEU A 53 18.16 -2.59 5.58
N GLN A 54 17.00 -2.94 6.13
CA GLN A 54 16.32 -2.21 7.20
C GLN A 54 15.57 -3.15 8.15
N PHE A 55 15.24 -2.65 9.35
CA PHE A 55 14.42 -3.35 10.35
C PHE A 55 14.90 -4.79 10.67
N PRO A 56 16.15 -4.98 11.13
CA PRO A 56 16.63 -6.29 11.54
C PRO A 56 15.79 -6.85 12.69
N LEU A 57 15.51 -8.15 12.63
CA LEU A 57 15.05 -8.98 13.74
C LEU A 57 15.95 -10.22 13.80
N PRO A 58 15.93 -10.99 14.92
CA PRO A 58 16.73 -12.20 15.04
C PRO A 58 16.58 -13.20 13.88
N ASN A 59 15.38 -13.26 13.29
CA ASN A 59 15.02 -14.20 12.23
C ASN A 59 14.42 -13.51 11.00
N ALA A 60 14.65 -12.20 10.81
CA ALA A 60 14.07 -11.50 9.67
C ALA A 60 14.86 -10.25 9.29
N MET A 61 14.79 -9.90 8.00
CA MET A 61 15.38 -8.68 7.45
C MET A 61 14.45 -8.05 6.42
N THR A 62 14.46 -6.72 6.27
CA THR A 62 13.69 -6.04 5.23
C THR A 62 14.62 -5.50 4.16
N VAL A 63 14.36 -5.82 2.89
CA VAL A 63 15.05 -5.25 1.74
C VAL A 63 14.19 -4.10 1.18
N MET A 64 14.81 -2.94 0.96
CA MET A 64 14.13 -1.75 0.47
C MET A 64 14.87 -1.11 -0.71
N TRP A 65 14.10 -0.51 -1.62
CA TRP A 65 14.61 0.25 -2.76
C TRP A 65 13.52 1.15 -3.35
N VAL A 66 13.92 2.06 -4.24
CA VAL A 66 13.01 2.97 -4.95
C VAL A 66 13.19 2.84 -6.46
N THR A 67 12.09 2.86 -7.21
CA THR A 67 12.09 2.81 -8.69
C THR A 67 11.58 4.13 -9.30
N THR A 68 11.98 4.39 -10.55
CA THR A 68 11.48 5.55 -11.32
C THR A 68 9.98 5.47 -11.56
N ARG A 69 9.44 4.25 -11.65
CA ARG A 69 8.05 3.98 -12.00
C ARG A 69 7.36 3.01 -11.06
N LYS A 70 6.04 3.09 -10.98
CA LYS A 70 5.22 2.14 -10.23
C LYS A 70 5.33 0.75 -10.88
N CYS A 71 5.72 -0.25 -10.10
CA CYS A 71 5.97 -1.59 -10.62
C CYS A 71 5.61 -2.68 -9.61
N TYR A 72 5.62 -3.92 -10.08
CA TYR A 72 5.63 -5.10 -9.21
C TYR A 72 7.07 -5.48 -8.90
N SER A 73 7.30 -6.03 -7.71
CA SER A 73 8.64 -6.25 -7.16
C SER A 73 8.69 -7.50 -6.32
N TRP A 74 9.83 -8.19 -6.34
CA TRP A 74 10.11 -9.34 -5.48
C TRP A 74 11.59 -9.44 -5.15
N VAL A 75 11.92 -10.27 -4.15
CA VAL A 75 13.29 -10.61 -3.76
C VAL A 75 13.46 -12.11 -3.85
N GLU A 76 14.53 -12.54 -4.52
CA GLU A 76 15.02 -13.91 -4.40
C GLU A 76 16.19 -13.93 -3.41
N TYR A 77 16.26 -14.93 -2.54
CA TYR A 77 17.28 -15.00 -1.51
C TYR A 77 17.56 -16.44 -1.08
N GLY A 78 18.71 -16.66 -0.43
CA GLY A 78 19.06 -17.97 0.10
C GLY A 78 20.50 -18.05 0.61
N GLU A 79 20.89 -19.24 1.05
CA GLU A 79 22.19 -19.54 1.66
C GLU A 79 23.19 -19.99 0.57
N ASN A 80 24.50 -19.95 0.86
CA ASN A 80 25.56 -20.43 -0.02
C ASN A 80 25.54 -19.82 -1.43
N ASP A 81 25.21 -18.54 -1.55
CA ASP A 81 25.06 -17.80 -2.80
C ASP A 81 23.97 -18.31 -3.77
N VAL A 82 23.13 -19.25 -3.32
CA VAL A 82 22.01 -19.79 -4.10
C VAL A 82 20.70 -19.13 -3.65
N CYS A 83 20.09 -18.32 -4.51
CA CYS A 83 18.82 -17.65 -4.23
C CYS A 83 17.63 -18.56 -4.58
N SER A 84 17.31 -19.53 -3.72
CA SER A 84 16.25 -20.52 -3.94
C SER A 84 14.87 -20.11 -3.41
N GLN A 85 14.80 -19.11 -2.53
CA GLN A 85 13.57 -18.64 -1.93
C GLN A 85 13.07 -17.37 -2.61
N HIS A 86 11.75 -17.18 -2.66
CA HIS A 86 11.11 -16.03 -3.28
C HIS A 86 10.20 -15.32 -2.27
N ALA A 87 10.41 -14.02 -2.08
CA ALA A 87 9.61 -13.16 -1.22
C ALA A 87 8.94 -12.04 -2.02
N THR A 88 7.65 -11.86 -1.77
CA THR A 88 6.87 -10.71 -2.26
C THR A 88 6.16 -10.06 -1.07
N ASN A 89 5.66 -8.84 -1.26
CA ASN A 89 4.81 -8.21 -0.25
C ASN A 89 3.35 -8.48 -0.63
N ALA A 90 2.72 -9.44 0.05
CA ALA A 90 1.32 -9.77 -0.13
C ALA A 90 0.52 -9.46 1.13
N ILE A 91 -0.63 -8.79 0.98
CA ILE A 91 -1.59 -8.56 2.06
C ILE A 91 -2.88 -9.28 1.70
N ASN A 92 -3.32 -10.20 2.57
CA ASN A 92 -4.53 -11.00 2.37
C ASN A 92 -4.54 -11.76 1.03
N GLY A 93 -3.38 -12.30 0.63
CA GLY A 93 -3.22 -13.02 -0.65
C GLY A 93 -3.11 -12.12 -1.88
N LEU A 94 -3.24 -10.80 -1.74
CA LEU A 94 -3.04 -9.85 -2.82
C LEU A 94 -1.62 -9.28 -2.79
N ASN A 95 -0.87 -9.51 -3.87
CA ASN A 95 0.44 -8.93 -4.05
C ASN A 95 0.35 -7.40 -4.18
N GLN A 96 1.14 -6.68 -3.39
CA GLN A 96 1.27 -5.24 -3.46
C GLN A 96 2.08 -4.84 -4.71
N ALA A 97 1.39 -4.69 -5.82
CA ALA A 97 1.92 -4.10 -7.04
C ALA A 97 1.68 -2.57 -7.08
N TYR A 98 2.20 -1.91 -8.11
CA TYR A 98 1.96 -0.50 -8.39
C TYR A 98 2.54 0.49 -7.35
N ASN A 99 3.71 0.15 -6.82
CA ASN A 99 4.46 0.99 -5.88
C ASN A 99 5.78 1.47 -6.48
N ARG A 100 6.27 2.63 -6.03
CA ARG A 100 7.62 3.11 -6.34
C ARG A 100 8.61 2.86 -5.21
N VAL A 101 8.13 2.84 -3.98
CA VAL A 101 8.92 2.50 -2.79
C VAL A 101 8.60 1.06 -2.44
N HIS A 102 9.61 0.21 -2.53
CA HIS A 102 9.48 -1.23 -2.32
C HIS A 102 10.02 -1.59 -0.95
N LYS A 103 9.25 -2.41 -0.24
CA LYS A 103 9.59 -2.91 1.09
C LYS A 103 9.19 -4.38 1.15
N ILE A 104 10.18 -5.27 1.10
CA ILE A 104 9.94 -6.72 1.12
C ILE A 104 10.63 -7.32 2.33
N ARG A 105 9.86 -8.04 3.13
CA ARG A 105 10.31 -8.68 4.36
C ARG A 105 10.70 -10.12 4.07
N LEU A 106 11.93 -10.47 4.40
CA LEU A 106 12.43 -11.85 4.45
C LEU A 106 12.20 -12.35 5.87
N ASN A 107 11.38 -13.37 6.03
CA ASN A 107 11.03 -13.97 7.33
C ASN A 107 11.71 -15.32 7.49
N GLU A 108 11.64 -15.89 8.70
CA GLU A 108 12.10 -17.25 9.00
C GLU A 108 13.59 -17.48 8.66
N LEU A 109 14.40 -16.42 8.73
CA LEU A 109 15.84 -16.50 8.56
C LEU A 109 16.47 -17.18 9.78
N LYS A 110 17.46 -18.04 9.54
CA LYS A 110 18.29 -18.61 10.60
C LYS A 110 19.22 -17.54 11.19
N PRO A 111 19.25 -17.35 12.52
CA PRO A 111 20.18 -16.42 13.16
C PRO A 111 21.65 -16.77 12.84
N GLY A 112 22.51 -15.74 12.78
CA GLY A 112 23.95 -15.94 12.55
C GLY A 112 24.33 -16.55 11.19
N THR A 113 23.40 -16.61 10.24
CA THR A 113 23.59 -17.25 8.94
C THR A 113 23.72 -16.19 7.83
N GLN A 114 24.64 -16.40 6.90
CA GLN A 114 24.84 -15.52 5.75
C GLN A 114 23.84 -15.86 4.64
N TYR A 115 23.21 -14.83 4.08
CA TYR A 115 22.29 -14.95 2.95
C TYR A 115 22.74 -14.05 1.80
N ALA A 116 22.61 -14.56 0.57
CA ALA A 116 22.65 -13.77 -0.65
C ALA A 116 21.23 -13.39 -1.08
N TYR A 117 21.09 -12.29 -1.81
CA TYR A 117 19.80 -11.85 -2.35
C TYR A 117 19.92 -11.16 -3.70
N LYS A 118 18.84 -11.21 -4.48
CA LYS A 118 18.64 -10.50 -5.74
C LYS A 118 17.29 -9.81 -5.72
N VAL A 119 17.24 -8.61 -6.26
CA VAL A 119 16.03 -7.78 -6.31
C VAL A 119 15.56 -7.65 -7.75
N TYR A 120 14.26 -7.80 -7.96
CA TYR A 120 13.64 -7.68 -9.27
C TYR A 120 12.45 -6.74 -9.22
N SER A 121 12.27 -5.99 -10.30
CA SER A 121 11.13 -5.08 -10.48
C SER A 121 10.68 -5.06 -11.95
N LYS A 122 9.37 -5.12 -12.19
CA LYS A 122 8.74 -5.24 -13.52
C LYS A 122 7.49 -4.37 -13.65
#